data_AF-A0A7Y6PUE5-F1
#
_entry.id   AF-A0A7Y6PUE5-F1
#
_cell.length_a   1.000
_cell.length_b   1.000
_cell.length_c   1.000
_cell.angle_alpha   90.00
_cell.angle_beta   90.00
_cell.angle_gamma   90.00
#
_symmetry.space_group_name_H-M   'P 1'
#
loop_
_entity.id
_entity.type
_entity.pdbx_description
1 polymer ?
#
loop_
_entity_poly.entity_id
_entity_poly.type
_entity_poly.pdbx_seq_one_letter_code
_entity_poly.pdbx_strand_id
1 'polypeptide(L)'
;MLTGLIIGIVVAVAVTIANRSKAKAGTGIPGQVEQMLRERGTAMTLQEIAVAMNKDSLLGRGDIVQALSALQGIGKIRTIPAPEGTPQLKKKDFIKYEAVQPPPAT
;
A
#
# COMPACT_ATOMS: atom_id res chain seq x y z
N MET A 1 -18.30 -2.85 -27.26
CA MET A 1 -17.65 -1.85 -26.38
C MET A 1 -18.20 -1.87 -24.95
N LEU A 2 -19.52 -2.01 -24.75
CA LEU A 2 -20.13 -2.12 -23.41
C LEU A 2 -19.66 -3.36 -22.61
N THR A 3 -19.53 -4.51 -23.27
CA THR A 3 -19.09 -5.76 -22.65
C THR A 3 -17.66 -5.71 -22.10
N GLY A 4 -16.73 -5.06 -22.80
CA GLY A 4 -15.35 -4.87 -22.32
C GLY A 4 -15.25 -3.97 -21.10
N LEU A 5 -16.09 -2.92 -21.03
CA LEU A 5 -16.18 -2.02 -19.89
C LEU A 5 -16.72 -2.74 -18.64
N ILE A 6 -17.75 -3.57 -18.79
CA ILE A 6 -18.31 -4.37 -17.69
C ILE A 6 -17.28 -5.36 -17.15
N ILE A 7 -16.56 -6.08 -18.02
CA ILE A 7 -15.51 -7.02 -17.61
C ILE A 7 -14.40 -6.29 -16.85
N GLY A 8 -13.96 -5.13 -17.35
CA GLY A 8 -12.95 -4.32 -16.68
C GLY A 8 -13.34 -3.90 -15.26
N ILE A 9 -14.59 -3.47 -15.06
CA ILE A 9 -15.10 -3.08 -13.74
C ILE A 9 -15.16 -4.28 -12.79
N VAL A 10 -15.68 -5.43 -13.24
CA VAL A 10 -15.80 -6.63 -12.41
C VAL A 10 -14.43 -7.12 -11.95
N VAL A 11 -13.44 -7.14 -12.84
CA VAL A 11 -12.06 -7.53 -12.49
C VAL A 11 -11.46 -6.55 -11.48
N ALA A 12 -11.61 -5.24 -11.68
CA ALA A 12 -11.10 -4.24 -10.75
C ALA A 12 -11.72 -4.38 -9.34
N VAL A 13 -13.02 -4.64 -9.26
CA VAL A 13 -13.72 -4.87 -7.98
C VAL A 13 -13.26 -6.16 -7.31
N ALA A 14 -13.14 -7.26 -8.06
CA ALA A 14 -12.69 -8.54 -7.54
C ALA A 14 -11.27 -8.47 -6.98
N VAL A 15 -10.34 -7.82 -7.70
CA VAL A 15 -8.96 -7.59 -7.24
C VAL A 15 -8.95 -6.75 -5.96
N THR A 16 -9.76 -5.69 -5.89
CA THR A 16 -9.87 -4.83 -4.70
C THR A 16 -10.35 -5.62 -3.48
N ILE A 17 -11.39 -6.44 -3.64
CA ILE A 17 -11.94 -7.27 -2.56
C ILE A 17 -10.91 -8.31 -2.11
N ALA A 18 -10.25 -9.00 -3.05
CA ALA A 18 -9.23 -9.99 -2.75
C ALA A 18 -8.04 -9.38 -2.00
N ASN A 19 -7.55 -8.21 -2.44
CA ASN A 19 -6.45 -7.52 -1.77
C ASN A 19 -6.83 -7.05 -0.36
N ARG A 20 -8.07 -6.57 -0.15
CA ARG A 20 -8.57 -6.24 1.19
C ARG A 20 -8.66 -7.47 2.09
N SER A 21 -9.12 -8.60 1.56
CA SER A 21 -9.17 -9.85 2.32
C SER A 21 -7.78 -10.32 2.75
N LYS A 22 -6.80 -10.28 1.84
CA LYS A 22 -5.39 -10.60 2.13
C LYS A 22 -4.78 -9.63 3.15
N ALA A 23 -5.08 -8.34 3.04
CA ALA A 23 -4.66 -7.31 4.00
C ALA A 23 -5.25 -7.54 5.40
N LYS A 24 -6.52 -7.93 5.50
CA LYS A 24 -7.15 -8.30 6.78
C LYS A 24 -6.47 -9.53 7.39
N ALA A 25 -6.28 -10.58 6.59
CA ALA A 25 -5.65 -11.82 7.01
C ALA A 25 -4.13 -11.69 7.28
N GLY A 26 -3.49 -10.57 6.89
CA GLY A 26 -2.05 -10.39 7.02
C GLY A 26 -1.25 -11.34 6.11
N THR A 27 -1.80 -11.70 4.95
CA THR A 27 -1.17 -12.65 4.01
C THR A 27 -0.80 -11.99 2.69
N GLY A 28 0.08 -12.65 1.91
CA GLY A 28 0.54 -12.16 0.61
C GLY A 28 1.32 -10.84 0.71
N ILE A 29 1.32 -10.08 -0.38
CA ILE A 29 2.03 -8.78 -0.46
C ILE A 29 1.54 -7.78 0.62
N PRO A 30 0.23 -7.63 0.89
CA PRO A 30 -0.23 -6.76 1.98
C PRO A 30 0.31 -7.16 3.36
N GLY A 31 0.33 -8.45 3.68
CA GLY A 31 0.89 -8.94 4.94
C GLY A 31 2.39 -8.64 5.07
N GLN A 32 3.15 -8.89 4.01
CA GLN A 32 4.59 -8.61 3.97
C GLN A 32 4.90 -7.11 4.13
N VAL A 33 4.13 -6.24 3.47
CA VAL A 33 4.26 -4.78 3.61
C VAL A 33 3.93 -4.34 5.03
N GLU A 34 2.85 -4.85 5.61
CA GLU A 34 2.46 -4.54 7.00
C GLU A 34 3.55 -4.96 7.99
N GLN A 35 4.03 -6.21 7.88
CA GLN A 35 5.08 -6.75 8.74
C GLN A 35 6.35 -5.92 8.62
N MET A 36 6.78 -5.59 7.40
CA MET A 36 7.96 -4.76 7.16
C MET A 36 7.83 -3.38 7.81
N LEU A 37 6.69 -2.71 7.65
CA LEU A 37 6.45 -1.39 8.25
C LEU A 37 6.41 -1.47 9.79
N ARG A 38 5.91 -2.57 10.36
CA ARG A 38 5.93 -2.82 11.80
C ARG A 38 7.34 -3.09 12.33
N GLU A 39 8.11 -3.94 11.65
CA GLU A 39 9.47 -4.32 12.06
C GLU A 39 10.46 -3.18 11.95
N ARG A 40 10.37 -2.36 10.90
CA ARG A 40 11.21 -1.16 10.73
C ARG A 40 10.88 -0.06 11.73
N GLY A 41 9.66 -0.04 12.26
CA GLY A 41 9.19 0.95 13.25
C GLY A 41 9.25 2.42 12.79
N THR A 42 9.48 2.67 11.49
CA THR A 42 9.69 4.00 10.92
C THR A 42 8.91 4.15 9.63
N ALA A 43 8.49 5.39 9.33
CA ALA A 43 7.72 5.68 8.13
C ALA A 43 8.59 5.59 6.86
N MET A 44 8.16 4.79 5.90
CA MET A 44 8.91 4.49 4.66
C MET A 44 8.19 5.02 3.42
N THR A 45 8.94 5.49 2.44
CA THR A 45 8.44 5.87 1.12
C THR A 45 8.11 4.63 0.28
N LEU A 46 7.30 4.83 -0.77
CA LEU A 46 7.00 3.74 -1.71
C LEU A 46 8.27 3.12 -2.31
N GLN A 47 9.28 3.94 -2.62
CA GLN A 47 10.51 3.46 -3.22
C GLN A 47 11.34 2.64 -2.23
N GLU A 48 11.44 3.07 -0.98
CA GLU A 48 12.14 2.30 0.06
C GLU A 48 11.47 0.94 0.31
N ILE A 49 10.13 0.90 0.32
CA ILE A 49 9.37 -0.36 0.44
C ILE A 49 9.61 -1.24 -0.78
N ALA A 50 9.57 -0.68 -1.99
CA ALA A 50 9.80 -1.42 -3.23
C ALA A 50 11.19 -2.02 -3.31
N VAL A 51 12.23 -1.26 -2.94
CA VAL A 51 13.61 -1.75 -2.87
C VAL A 51 13.73 -2.85 -1.81
N ALA A 52 13.19 -2.65 -0.61
CA ALA A 52 13.25 -3.64 0.46
C ALA A 52 12.54 -4.95 0.12
N MET A 53 11.49 -4.90 -0.71
CA MET A 53 10.75 -6.07 -1.20
C MET A 53 11.29 -6.66 -2.51
N ASN A 54 12.41 -6.14 -3.03
CA ASN A 54 12.95 -6.53 -4.35
C ASN A 54 11.93 -6.39 -5.50
N LYS A 55 11.06 -5.37 -5.41
CA LYS A 55 9.95 -5.07 -6.33
C LYS A 55 10.10 -3.68 -6.97
N ASP A 56 11.33 -3.30 -7.35
CA ASP A 56 11.62 -1.98 -7.93
C ASP A 56 11.03 -1.79 -9.35
N SER A 57 10.67 -2.88 -10.04
CA SER A 57 10.03 -2.81 -11.36
C SER A 57 8.69 -2.06 -11.33
N LEU A 58 8.27 -1.50 -12.48
CA LEU A 58 7.00 -0.76 -12.59
C LEU A 58 5.79 -1.60 -12.14
N LEU A 59 5.75 -2.88 -12.51
CA LEU A 59 4.71 -3.82 -12.08
C LEU A 59 4.81 -4.12 -10.57
N GLY A 60 6.02 -4.33 -10.05
CA GLY A 60 6.24 -4.57 -8.63
C GLY A 60 5.82 -3.40 -7.75
N ARG A 61 6.12 -2.17 -8.18
CA ARG A 61 5.63 -0.94 -7.53
C ARG A 61 4.11 -0.85 -7.57
N GLY A 62 3.48 -1.24 -8.68
CA GLY A 62 2.02 -1.34 -8.81
C GLY A 62 1.39 -2.26 -7.78
N ASP A 63 1.94 -3.46 -7.58
CA ASP A 63 1.49 -4.40 -6.54
C ASP A 63 1.57 -3.79 -5.14
N ILE A 64 2.68 -3.10 -4.84
CA ILE A 64 2.90 -2.47 -3.54
C ILE A 64 1.91 -1.32 -3.32
N VAL A 65 1.65 -0.49 -4.34
CA VAL A 65 0.63 0.56 -4.25
C VAL A 65 -0.75 -0.02 -3.96
N GLN A 66 -1.13 -1.12 -4.61
CA GLN A 66 -2.39 -1.80 -4.32
C GLN A 66 -2.44 -2.37 -2.90
N ALA A 67 -1.34 -2.94 -2.44
CA ALA A 67 -1.22 -3.47 -1.08
C ALA A 67 -1.32 -2.36 -0.01
N LEU A 68 -0.61 -1.24 -0.21
CA LEU A 68 -0.68 -0.06 0.65
C LEU A 68 -2.11 0.52 0.68
N SER A 69 -2.75 0.64 -0.49
CA SER A 69 -4.14 1.10 -0.59
C SER A 69 -5.11 0.18 0.16
N ALA A 70 -4.89 -1.14 0.09
CA ALA A 70 -5.69 -2.12 0.80
C ALA A 70 -5.51 -2.01 2.33
N LEU A 71 -4.27 -1.87 2.80
CA LEU A 71 -3.92 -1.69 4.22
C LEU A 71 -4.44 -0.37 4.79
N GLN A 72 -4.34 0.72 4.02
CA GLN A 72 -4.86 2.03 4.39
C GLN A 72 -6.39 1.98 4.47
N GLY A 73 -7.04 1.32 3.52
CA GLY A 73 -8.50 1.14 3.50
C GLY A 73 -9.06 0.33 4.66
N ILE A 74 -8.22 -0.38 5.43
CA ILE A 74 -8.60 -1.10 6.65
C ILE A 74 -7.94 -0.52 7.91
N GLY A 75 -7.32 0.66 7.82
CA GLY A 75 -6.77 1.39 8.97
C GLY A 75 -5.50 0.80 9.59
N LYS A 76 -4.82 -0.13 8.91
CA LYS A 76 -3.58 -0.76 9.43
C LYS A 76 -2.32 0.07 9.18
N ILE A 77 -2.36 0.98 8.22
CA ILE A 77 -1.27 1.91 7.94
C ILE A 77 -1.81 3.34 7.82
N ARG A 78 -0.98 4.32 8.14
CA ARG A 78 -1.24 5.74 7.91
C ARG A 78 -0.30 6.28 6.84
N THR A 79 -0.82 7.22 6.06
CA THR A 79 -0.02 7.96 5.07
C THR A 79 0.38 9.30 5.68
N ILE A 80 1.67 9.59 5.66
CA ILE A 80 2.23 10.88 6.04
C ILE A 80 2.42 11.67 4.74
N PRO A 81 1.68 12.78 4.56
CA PRO A 81 1.78 13.56 3.34
C PRO A 81 3.16 14.23 3.23
N ALA A 82 3.54 14.54 1.98
CA ALA A 82 4.71 15.34 1.72
C ALA A 82 4.60 16.74 2.37
N PRO A 83 5.70 17.34 2.84
CA PRO A 83 5.68 18.70 3.42
C PRO A 83 5.07 19.74 2.47
N GLU A 84 4.43 20.76 3.03
CA GLU A 84 3.91 21.88 2.25
C GLU A 84 5.03 22.59 1.49
N GLY A 85 4.76 22.99 0.24
CA GLY A 85 5.76 23.58 -0.66
C GLY A 85 6.55 22.55 -1.51
N THR A 86 6.36 21.25 -1.30
CA THR A 86 7.00 20.23 -2.15
C THR A 86 6.46 20.28 -3.59
N PRO A 87 7.32 20.38 -4.63
CA PRO A 87 6.89 20.30 -6.03
C PRO A 87 6.07 19.04 -6.30
N GLN A 88 4.93 19.17 -7.01
CA GLN A 88 3.97 18.06 -7.20
C GLN A 88 4.62 16.77 -7.72
N LEU A 89 5.55 16.89 -8.67
CA LEU A 89 6.27 15.75 -9.26
C LEU A 89 7.14 14.98 -8.25
N LYS A 90 7.62 15.67 -7.21
CA LYS A 90 8.43 15.08 -6.14
C LYS A 90 7.59 14.59 -4.97
N LYS A 91 6.33 15.01 -4.81
CA LYS A 91 5.49 14.62 -3.67
C LYS A 91 5.45 13.10 -3.47
N LYS A 92 5.42 12.32 -4.55
CA LYS A 92 5.47 10.84 -4.51
C LYS A 92 6.69 10.28 -3.77
N ASP A 93 7.81 10.99 -3.79
CA ASP A 93 9.08 10.60 -3.15
C ASP A 93 9.10 11.00 -1.67
N PHE A 94 8.19 11.86 -1.24
CA PHE A 94 8.08 12.34 0.15
C PHE A 94 6.88 11.78 0.90
N ILE A 95 5.91 11.17 0.20
CA ILE A 95 4.83 10.44 0.85
C ILE A 95 5.43 9.24 1.57
N LYS A 96 5.19 9.16 2.88
CA LYS A 96 5.63 8.04 3.71
C LYS A 96 4.44 7.25 4.21
N TYR A 97 4.67 5.98 4.48
CA TYR A 97 3.70 5.04 5.01
C TYR A 97 4.24 4.47 6.31
N GLU A 98 3.38 4.36 7.31
CA GLU A 98 3.74 3.85 8.63
C GLU A 98 2.66 2.90 9.12
N ALA A 99 3.04 1.83 9.81
CA ALA A 99 2.08 0.95 10.46
C ALA A 99 1.37 1.69 11.61
N VAL A 100 0.05 1.56 11.67
CA VAL A 100 -0.71 1.98 12.85
C VAL A 100 -0.45 0.92 13.91
N GLN A 101 0.33 1.29 14.93
CA GLN A 101 0.59 0.39 16.06
C GLN A 101 -0.76 0.04 16.72
N PRO A 102 -1.05 -1.24 17.04
CA PRO A 102 -2.21 -1.53 17.87
C PRO A 102 -2.05 -0.78 19.20
N PRO A 103 -3.14 -0.30 19.81
CA PRO A 103 -3.06 0.33 21.12
C PRO A 103 -2.31 -0.62 22.08
N PRO A 104 -1.45 -0.08 22.98
CA PRO A 104 -0.78 -0.92 23.96
C PRO A 104 -1.83 -1.73 24.71
N ALA A 105 -1.62 -3.05 24.81
CA ALA A 105 -2.47 -3.91 25.62
C ALA A 105 -2.32 -3.45 27.07
N THR A 106 -3.32 -2.71 27.57
CA THR A 106 -3.54 -2.43 28.99
C THR A 106 -3.90 -3.70 29.74
#